data_AF-A0A538MUB9-F1
#
_entry.id   AF-A0A538MUB9-F1
#
_cell.length_a   1.000
_cell.length_b   1.000
_cell.length_c   1.000
_cell.angle_alpha   90.00
_cell.angle_beta   90.00
_cell.angle_gamma   90.00
#
_symmetry.space_group_name_H-M   'P 1'
#
loop_
_entity.id
_entity.type
_entity.pdbx_description
1 polymer ?
#
loop_
_entity_poly.entity_id
_entity_poly.type
_entity_poly.pdbx_seq_one_letter_code
_entity_poly.pdbx_strand_id
1 'polypeptide(L)'
;MPDDAAALAAFGYELGVLKRIRRAGWWHAGVRDPESVAEHSVRVAQLAAIIAAEEGADPARASFLALWHDSQETRTGDLPHTVSEYLTKPEPRKITADQTAKLPERSREMIRGAVDEYESQQTAEALCARDADKLEMLLQAVEYRDIGVHRVDGWIDSARKSLKTGTGQRIAEAAVRLSPLAWRDR
;
A
#
# COMPACT_ATOMS: atom_id res chain seq x y z
N MET A 1 -24.43 6.20 -19.98
CA MET A 1 -24.74 5.40 -21.19
C MET A 1 -24.57 3.91 -20.85
N PRO A 2 -25.21 2.97 -21.57
CA PRO A 2 -25.07 1.52 -21.33
C PRO A 2 -23.61 1.03 -21.26
N ASP A 3 -22.69 1.76 -21.90
CA ASP A 3 -21.25 1.49 -21.96
C ASP A 3 -20.48 1.87 -20.66
N ASP A 4 -20.96 2.86 -19.90
CA ASP A 4 -20.29 3.37 -18.69
C ASP A 4 -20.31 2.32 -17.57
N ALA A 5 -21.47 1.69 -17.36
CA ALA A 5 -21.64 0.66 -16.33
C ALA A 5 -20.80 -0.58 -16.66
N ALA A 6 -20.70 -0.96 -17.94
CA ALA A 6 -19.85 -2.05 -18.39
C ALA A 6 -18.36 -1.74 -18.16
N ALA A 7 -17.92 -0.51 -18.46
CA ALA A 7 -16.55 -0.08 -18.20
C ALA A 7 -16.21 -0.07 -16.69
N LEU A 8 -17.13 0.44 -15.86
CA LEU A 8 -16.98 0.42 -14.40
C LEU A 8 -16.92 -1.01 -13.85
N ALA A 9 -17.79 -1.90 -14.33
CA ALA A 9 -17.78 -3.31 -13.93
C ALA A 9 -16.47 -4.00 -14.37
N ALA A 10 -16.02 -3.77 -15.60
CA ALA A 10 -14.76 -4.31 -16.10
C ALA A 10 -13.56 -3.86 -15.27
N PHE A 11 -13.49 -2.58 -14.92
CA PHE A 11 -12.46 -2.06 -14.03
C PHE A 11 -12.57 -2.63 -12.60
N GLY A 12 -13.79 -2.81 -12.09
CA GLY A 12 -14.02 -3.52 -10.83
C GLY A 12 -13.50 -4.96 -10.82
N TYR A 13 -13.63 -5.68 -11.94
CA TYR A 13 -13.01 -7.00 -12.09
C TYR A 13 -11.48 -6.94 -12.13
N GLU A 14 -10.91 -5.92 -12.77
CA GLU A 14 -9.45 -5.67 -12.76
C GLU A 14 -8.95 -5.45 -11.32
N LEU A 15 -9.57 -4.56 -10.55
CA LEU A 15 -9.22 -4.34 -9.13
C LEU A 15 -9.33 -5.63 -8.30
N GLY A 16 -10.30 -6.50 -8.63
CA GLY A 16 -10.44 -7.81 -8.00
C GLY A 16 -9.22 -8.74 -8.16
N VAL A 17 -8.31 -8.47 -9.10
CA VAL A 17 -7.05 -9.20 -9.27
C VAL A 17 -6.12 -8.99 -8.07
N LEU A 18 -6.16 -7.83 -7.39
CA LEU A 18 -5.32 -7.55 -6.22
C LEU A 18 -5.54 -8.54 -5.06
N LYS A 19 -6.72 -9.16 -4.98
CA LYS A 19 -7.03 -10.21 -3.99
C LYS A 19 -6.26 -11.51 -4.23
N ARG A 20 -5.70 -11.68 -5.43
CA ARG A 20 -4.98 -12.88 -5.88
C ARG A 20 -3.49 -12.65 -6.07
N ILE A 21 -3.06 -11.39 -6.20
CA ILE A 21 -1.65 -11.03 -6.22
C ILE A 21 -1.15 -11.05 -4.79
N ARG A 22 -0.10 -11.84 -4.55
CA ARG A 22 0.55 -11.99 -3.26
C ARG A 22 1.75 -11.06 -3.17
N ARG A 23 2.01 -10.53 -1.98
CA ARG A 23 3.18 -9.70 -1.70
C ARG A 23 4.46 -10.55 -1.81
N ALA A 24 5.17 -10.42 -2.93
CA ALA A 24 6.25 -11.27 -3.38
C ALA A 24 7.48 -11.23 -2.45
N GLY A 25 7.70 -10.11 -1.76
CA GLY A 25 8.76 -10.00 -0.75
C GLY A 25 8.65 -11.08 0.33
N TRP A 26 7.43 -11.44 0.74
CA TRP A 26 7.21 -12.45 1.78
C TRP A 26 7.50 -13.88 1.31
N TRP A 27 7.32 -14.18 0.01
CA TRP A 27 7.76 -15.46 -0.55
C TRP A 27 9.28 -15.64 -0.43
N HIS A 28 10.06 -14.58 -0.67
CA HIS A 28 11.52 -14.63 -0.48
C HIS A 28 11.91 -14.87 0.98
N ALA A 29 11.10 -14.40 1.93
CA ALA A 29 11.27 -14.65 3.36
C ALA A 29 10.79 -16.05 3.80
N GLY A 30 10.21 -16.85 2.90
CA GLY A 30 9.72 -18.20 3.19
C GLY A 30 8.29 -18.27 3.73
N VAL A 31 7.52 -17.18 3.65
CA VAL A 31 6.08 -17.19 3.99
C VAL A 31 5.33 -17.97 2.92
N ARG A 32 4.66 -19.06 3.31
CA ARG A 32 3.93 -19.92 2.37
C ARG A 32 2.68 -19.25 1.81
N ASP A 33 1.88 -18.69 2.69
CA ASP A 33 0.59 -18.06 2.38
C ASP A 33 0.62 -16.57 2.77
N PRO A 34 1.36 -15.74 2.03
CA PRO A 34 1.48 -14.33 2.36
C PRO A 34 0.17 -13.58 2.08
N GLU A 35 0.05 -12.40 2.69
CA GLU A 35 -1.00 -11.44 2.37
C GLU A 35 -1.04 -11.13 0.86
N SER A 36 -2.22 -10.76 0.40
CA SER A 36 -2.47 -10.20 -0.91
C SER A 36 -2.26 -8.69 -0.90
N VAL A 37 -2.06 -8.11 -2.09
CA VAL A 37 -1.97 -6.65 -2.26
C VAL A 37 -3.25 -5.97 -1.78
N ALA A 38 -4.41 -6.61 -1.93
CA ALA A 38 -5.67 -6.08 -1.40
C ALA A 38 -5.70 -6.04 0.14
N GLU A 39 -5.15 -7.05 0.83
CA GLU A 39 -5.05 -7.07 2.30
C GLU A 39 -4.11 -5.97 2.80
N HIS A 40 -2.94 -5.85 2.17
CA HIS A 40 -1.98 -4.77 2.38
C HIS A 40 -2.68 -3.40 2.24
N SER A 41 -3.25 -3.09 1.07
CA SER A 41 -3.84 -1.79 0.77
C SER A 41 -4.96 -1.38 1.72
N VAL A 42 -5.75 -2.34 2.25
CA VAL A 42 -6.78 -2.04 3.25
C VAL A 42 -6.14 -1.56 4.55
N ARG A 43 -5.11 -2.25 5.05
CA ARG A 43 -4.44 -1.84 6.30
C ARG A 43 -3.63 -0.56 6.10
N VAL A 44 -3.01 -0.35 4.93
CA VAL A 44 -2.37 0.93 4.57
C VAL A 44 -3.39 2.07 4.64
N ALA A 45 -4.57 1.92 4.05
CA ALA A 45 -5.60 2.96 4.06
C ALA A 45 -6.10 3.31 5.47
N GLN A 46 -6.18 2.33 6.38
CA GLN A 46 -6.55 2.56 7.78
C GLN A 46 -5.44 3.29 8.53
N LEU A 47 -4.19 2.87 8.35
CA LEU A 47 -3.03 3.50 8.97
C LEU A 47 -2.81 4.92 8.44
N ALA A 48 -3.04 5.17 7.15
CA ALA A 48 -2.93 6.49 6.55
C ALA A 48 -3.90 7.50 7.19
N ALA A 49 -5.15 7.09 7.45
CA ALA A 49 -6.11 7.91 8.19
C ALA A 49 -5.62 8.22 9.61
N ILE A 50 -5.12 7.21 10.34
CA ILE A 50 -4.63 7.39 11.71
C ILE A 50 -3.43 8.33 11.76
N ILE A 51 -2.44 8.12 10.88
CA ILE A 51 -1.25 8.98 10.81
C ILE A 51 -1.66 10.40 10.46
N ALA A 52 -2.52 10.60 9.45
CA ALA A 52 -2.97 11.92 9.06
C ALA A 52 -3.71 12.64 10.20
N ALA A 53 -4.57 11.95 10.95
CA ALA A 53 -5.26 12.53 12.09
C ALA A 53 -4.28 13.04 13.16
N GLU A 54 -3.24 12.27 13.48
CA GLU A 54 -2.22 12.63 14.47
C GLU A 54 -1.23 13.69 13.96
N GLU A 55 -1.02 13.78 12.64
CA GLU A 55 -0.20 14.81 12.00
C GLU A 55 -0.98 16.11 11.70
N GLY A 56 -2.29 16.13 11.95
CA GLY A 56 -3.16 17.28 11.65
C GLY A 56 -3.49 17.47 10.15
N ALA A 57 -3.34 16.42 9.35
CA ALA A 57 -3.74 16.35 7.94
C ALA A 57 -5.16 15.75 7.78
N ASP A 58 -5.70 15.70 6.55
CA ASP A 58 -7.02 15.11 6.28
C ASP A 58 -6.98 13.56 6.28
N PRO A 59 -7.63 12.89 7.26
CA PRO A 59 -7.66 11.43 7.33
C PRO A 59 -8.37 10.76 6.16
N ALA A 60 -9.46 11.36 5.68
CA ALA A 60 -10.27 10.81 4.60
C ALA A 60 -9.49 10.87 3.28
N ARG A 61 -8.79 11.98 3.02
CA ARG A 61 -7.95 12.12 1.83
C ARG A 61 -6.75 11.18 1.89
N ALA A 62 -6.01 11.13 2.99
CA ALA A 62 -4.86 10.22 3.13
C ALA A 62 -5.25 8.74 2.93
N SER A 63 -6.35 8.31 3.54
CA SER A 63 -6.90 6.96 3.35
C SER A 63 -7.29 6.71 1.89
N PHE A 64 -7.91 7.68 1.23
CA PHE A 64 -8.28 7.58 -0.17
C PHE A 64 -7.06 7.41 -1.08
N LEU A 65 -5.98 8.19 -0.88
CA LEU A 65 -4.74 8.04 -1.63
C LEU A 65 -4.14 6.63 -1.46
N ALA A 66 -4.08 6.16 -0.21
CA ALA A 66 -3.60 4.83 0.13
C ALA A 66 -4.41 3.70 -0.52
N LEU A 67 -5.72 3.85 -0.73
CA LEU A 67 -6.51 2.81 -1.41
C LEU A 67 -6.10 2.60 -2.88
N TRP A 68 -5.57 3.63 -3.55
CA TRP A 68 -5.23 3.59 -4.98
C TRP A 68 -3.75 3.38 -5.28
N HIS A 69 -2.89 3.47 -4.27
CA HIS A 69 -1.43 3.55 -4.46
C HIS A 69 -0.80 2.34 -5.19
N ASP A 70 -1.29 1.14 -4.92
CA ASP A 70 -0.84 -0.11 -5.55
C ASP A 70 -1.87 -0.67 -6.55
N SER A 71 -2.85 0.14 -6.98
CA SER A 71 -3.88 -0.33 -7.92
C SER A 71 -3.30 -0.76 -9.28
N GLN A 72 -2.12 -0.25 -9.64
CA GLN A 72 -1.38 -0.55 -10.86
C GLN A 72 -0.79 -1.97 -10.85
N GLU A 73 -0.65 -2.58 -9.67
CA GLU A 73 -0.11 -3.93 -9.53
C GLU A 73 -1.01 -4.99 -10.19
N THR A 74 -2.27 -4.68 -10.50
CA THR A 74 -3.11 -5.55 -11.34
C THR A 74 -2.48 -5.86 -12.71
N ARG A 75 -1.55 -5.02 -13.17
CA ARG A 75 -0.85 -5.18 -14.46
C ARG A 75 0.62 -5.58 -14.34
N THR A 76 1.27 -5.27 -13.23
CA THR A 76 2.70 -5.57 -13.02
C THR A 76 2.93 -6.77 -12.12
N GLY A 77 1.95 -7.16 -11.32
CA GLY A 77 2.18 -7.89 -10.07
C GLY A 77 2.89 -7.01 -9.03
N ASP A 78 3.07 -7.57 -7.83
CA ASP A 78 3.96 -6.98 -6.82
C ASP A 78 5.41 -7.27 -7.22
N LEU A 79 6.14 -6.22 -7.59
CA LEU A 79 7.51 -6.31 -8.04
C LEU A 79 8.47 -6.23 -6.84
N PRO A 80 9.12 -7.33 -6.42
CA PRO A 80 9.98 -7.31 -5.26
C PRO A 80 11.24 -6.47 -5.52
N HIS A 81 11.83 -5.91 -4.46
CA HIS A 81 13.02 -5.05 -4.55
C HIS A 81 14.17 -5.63 -5.40
N THR A 82 14.31 -6.97 -5.44
CA THR A 82 15.34 -7.68 -6.22
C THR A 82 15.28 -7.44 -7.72
N VAL A 83 14.16 -6.96 -8.28
CA VAL A 83 14.04 -6.68 -9.72
C VAL A 83 14.58 -5.30 -10.11
N SER A 84 14.83 -4.42 -9.14
CA SER A 84 15.18 -3.00 -9.38
C SER A 84 16.49 -2.79 -10.18
N GLU A 85 17.44 -3.72 -10.11
CA GLU A 85 18.68 -3.66 -10.89
C GLU A 85 18.51 -4.12 -12.34
N TYR A 86 17.42 -4.83 -12.64
CA TYR A 86 17.21 -5.50 -13.93
C TYR A 86 16.09 -4.88 -14.76
N LEU A 87 15.17 -4.16 -14.11
CA LEU A 87 13.99 -3.58 -14.74
C LEU A 87 13.86 -2.11 -14.40
N THR A 88 13.59 -1.30 -15.41
CA THR A 88 13.06 0.05 -15.20
C THR A 88 11.65 -0.08 -14.64
N LYS A 89 11.42 0.38 -13.39
CA LYS A 89 10.09 0.36 -12.78
C LYS A 89 9.11 1.11 -13.69
N PRO A 90 7.97 0.49 -14.06
CA PRO A 90 6.94 1.18 -14.85
C PRO A 90 6.44 2.44 -14.15
N GLU A 91 6.21 3.50 -14.91
CA GLU A 91 5.62 4.74 -14.36
C GLU A 91 4.16 4.50 -13.95
N PRO A 92 3.78 4.63 -12.65
CA PRO A 92 2.43 4.34 -12.19
C PRO A 92 1.34 5.15 -12.89
N ARG A 93 1.62 6.42 -13.23
CA ARG A 93 0.69 7.28 -13.97
C ARG A 93 0.35 6.72 -15.36
N LYS A 94 1.32 6.10 -16.03
CA LYS A 94 1.10 5.46 -17.34
C LYS A 94 0.17 4.27 -17.22
N ILE A 95 0.42 3.39 -16.25
CA ILE A 95 -0.44 2.22 -16.00
C ILE A 95 -1.87 2.66 -15.66
N THR A 96 -1.99 3.65 -14.77
CA THR A 96 -3.28 4.23 -14.37
C THR A 96 -4.02 4.83 -15.55
N ALA A 97 -3.31 5.49 -16.47
CA ALA A 97 -3.90 6.03 -17.67
C ALA A 97 -4.56 4.93 -18.51
N ASP A 98 -3.89 3.80 -18.68
CA ASP A 98 -4.41 2.65 -19.42
C ASP A 98 -5.52 1.90 -18.66
N GLN A 99 -5.45 1.82 -17.32
CA GLN A 99 -6.49 1.26 -16.45
C GLN A 99 -7.82 2.02 -16.57
N THR A 100 -7.73 3.33 -16.61
CA THR A 100 -8.88 4.22 -16.52
C THR A 100 -9.36 4.73 -17.88
N ALA A 101 -8.72 4.31 -18.98
CA ALA A 101 -8.98 4.82 -20.33
C ALA A 101 -10.47 4.73 -20.73
N LYS A 102 -11.12 3.61 -20.39
CA LYS A 102 -12.54 3.36 -20.73
C LYS A 102 -13.52 3.86 -19.68
N LEU A 103 -13.06 4.33 -18.52
CA LEU A 103 -13.94 4.77 -17.45
C LEU A 103 -14.65 6.09 -17.80
N PRO A 104 -15.85 6.35 -17.26
CA PRO A 104 -16.47 7.66 -17.33
C PRO A 104 -15.57 8.75 -16.71
N GLU A 105 -15.68 9.97 -17.22
CA GLU A 105 -14.76 11.07 -16.89
C GLU A 105 -14.55 11.26 -15.39
N ARG A 106 -15.65 11.35 -14.63
CA ARG A 106 -15.60 11.59 -13.17
C ARG A 106 -14.77 10.52 -12.45
N SER A 107 -14.95 9.24 -12.78
CA SER A 107 -14.21 8.15 -12.15
C SER A 107 -12.76 8.13 -12.61
N ARG A 108 -12.51 8.40 -13.90
CA ARG A 108 -11.17 8.49 -14.47
C ARG A 108 -10.34 9.58 -13.79
N GLU A 109 -10.87 10.80 -13.70
CA GLU A 109 -10.21 11.95 -13.08
C GLU A 109 -9.97 11.71 -11.59
N MET A 110 -10.97 11.18 -10.88
CA MET A 110 -10.85 10.86 -9.45
C MET A 110 -9.68 9.91 -9.18
N ILE A 111 -9.55 8.82 -9.94
CA ILE A 111 -8.50 7.81 -9.75
C ILE A 111 -7.14 8.38 -10.18
N ARG A 112 -7.06 8.99 -11.36
CA ARG A 112 -5.80 9.56 -11.86
C ARG A 112 -5.26 10.65 -10.94
N GLY A 113 -6.13 11.51 -10.42
CA GLY A 113 -5.75 12.55 -9.45
C GLY A 113 -5.26 11.98 -8.12
N ALA A 114 -5.87 10.90 -7.62
CA ALA A 114 -5.40 10.23 -6.41
C ALA A 114 -4.00 9.63 -6.58
N VAL A 115 -3.79 8.92 -7.70
CA VAL A 115 -2.47 8.34 -8.01
C VAL A 115 -1.43 9.43 -8.20
N ASP A 116 -1.74 10.49 -8.96
CA ASP A 116 -0.80 11.59 -9.18
C ASP A 116 -0.40 12.27 -7.86
N GLU A 117 -1.35 12.55 -6.98
CA GLU A 117 -1.07 13.14 -5.67
C GLU A 117 -0.18 12.23 -4.81
N TYR A 118 -0.52 10.93 -4.70
CA TYR A 118 0.30 9.96 -3.96
C TYR A 118 1.74 9.91 -4.49
N GLU A 119 1.90 9.76 -5.80
CA GLU A 119 3.21 9.65 -6.45
C GLU A 119 4.02 10.96 -6.37
N SER A 120 3.36 12.12 -6.31
CA SER A 120 4.03 13.41 -6.15
C SER A 120 4.69 13.55 -4.77
N GLN A 121 4.08 12.97 -3.73
CA GLN A 121 4.50 13.13 -2.33
C GLN A 121 4.66 14.59 -1.88
N GLN A 122 3.85 15.50 -2.44
CA GLN A 122 3.92 16.94 -2.14
C GLN A 122 2.93 17.39 -1.07
N THR A 123 1.85 16.64 -0.83
CA THR A 123 0.84 16.95 0.19
C THR A 123 1.12 16.22 1.50
N ALA A 124 0.62 16.74 2.62
CA ALA A 124 0.74 16.08 3.92
C ALA A 124 0.06 14.71 3.89
N GLU A 125 -1.09 14.62 3.23
CA GLU A 125 -1.88 13.40 3.03
C GLU A 125 -1.10 12.35 2.22
N ALA A 126 -0.42 12.74 1.15
CA ALA A 126 0.42 11.84 0.37
C ALA A 126 1.62 11.33 1.18
N LEU A 127 2.24 12.19 2.01
CA LEU A 127 3.30 11.78 2.93
C LEU A 127 2.80 10.79 3.98
N CYS A 128 1.61 11.02 4.55
CA CYS A 128 0.96 10.11 5.49
C CYS A 128 0.63 8.76 4.85
N ALA A 129 0.07 8.76 3.65
CA ALA A 129 -0.25 7.54 2.90
C ALA A 129 1.02 6.74 2.56
N ARG A 130 2.08 7.40 2.13
CA ARG A 130 3.36 6.75 1.81
C ARG A 130 4.05 6.20 3.06
N ASP A 131 3.96 6.89 4.18
CA ASP A 131 4.46 6.37 5.45
C ASP A 131 3.63 5.18 5.95
N ALA A 132 2.31 5.21 5.74
CA ALA A 132 1.44 4.08 6.04
C ALA A 132 1.82 2.82 5.26
N ASP A 133 2.19 2.91 3.96
CA ASP A 133 2.68 1.77 3.17
C ASP A 133 3.91 1.12 3.83
N LYS A 134 4.89 1.94 4.22
CA LYS A 134 6.10 1.45 4.90
C LYS A 134 5.82 0.90 6.29
N LEU A 135 4.94 1.55 7.04
CA LEU A 135 4.59 1.14 8.38
C LEU A 135 3.80 -0.18 8.37
N GLU A 136 2.88 -0.34 7.43
CA GLU A 136 2.12 -1.58 7.24
C GLU A 136 3.06 -2.75 6.98
N MET A 137 4.01 -2.60 6.05
CA MET A 137 5.01 -3.62 5.74
C MET A 137 5.87 -3.99 6.97
N LEU A 138 6.19 -3.00 7.81
CA LEU A 138 6.90 -3.24 9.08
C LEU A 138 6.05 -4.04 10.06
N LEU A 139 4.79 -3.65 10.26
CA LEU A 139 3.87 -4.37 11.15
C LEU A 139 3.70 -5.82 10.70
N GLN A 140 3.52 -6.03 9.39
CA GLN A 140 3.41 -7.35 8.81
C GLN A 140 4.69 -8.18 8.99
N ALA A 141 5.88 -7.56 8.88
CA ALA A 141 7.14 -8.22 9.19
C ALA A 141 7.20 -8.66 10.66
N VAL A 142 6.79 -7.81 11.59
CA VAL A 142 6.76 -8.16 13.02
C VAL A 142 5.77 -9.30 13.29
N GLU A 143 4.59 -9.29 12.67
CA GLU A 143 3.61 -10.39 12.73
C GLU A 143 4.18 -11.71 12.20
N TYR A 144 4.85 -11.69 11.04
CA TYR A 144 5.48 -12.90 10.51
C TYR A 144 6.64 -13.38 11.39
N ARG A 145 7.42 -12.45 11.97
CA ARG A 145 8.49 -12.80 12.91
C ARG A 145 7.95 -13.51 14.15
N ASP A 146 6.82 -13.04 14.68
CA ASP A 146 6.17 -13.61 15.87
C ASP A 146 5.75 -15.07 15.67
N ILE A 147 5.34 -15.44 14.45
CA ILE A 147 5.00 -16.82 14.08
C ILE A 147 6.18 -17.66 13.58
N GLY A 148 7.42 -17.17 13.73
CA GLY A 148 8.65 -17.93 13.46
C GLY A 148 9.25 -17.74 12.06
N VAL A 149 8.78 -16.77 11.27
CA VAL A 149 9.44 -16.42 10.00
C VAL A 149 10.70 -15.61 10.31
N HIS A 150 11.84 -16.27 10.21
CA HIS A 150 13.14 -15.64 10.44
C HIS A 150 13.61 -14.86 9.19
N ARG A 151 14.50 -13.87 9.38
CA ARG A 151 15.10 -13.02 8.32
C ARG A 151 14.21 -11.90 7.74
N VAL A 152 13.27 -11.38 8.53
CA VAL A 152 12.45 -10.22 8.13
C VAL A 152 13.01 -8.87 8.60
N ASP A 153 14.12 -8.86 9.35
CA ASP A 153 14.69 -7.62 9.93
C ASP A 153 15.09 -6.59 8.86
N GLY A 154 15.47 -7.04 7.65
CA GLY A 154 15.75 -6.15 6.53
C GLY A 154 14.55 -5.31 6.09
N TRP A 155 13.32 -5.86 6.16
CA TRP A 155 12.09 -5.13 5.87
C TRP A 155 11.80 -4.10 6.98
N ILE A 156 11.97 -4.51 8.24
CA ILE A 156 11.77 -3.65 9.42
C ILE A 156 12.72 -2.45 9.36
N ASP A 157 14.01 -2.69 9.14
CA ASP A 157 15.02 -1.64 9.10
C ASP A 157 14.83 -0.70 7.90
N SER A 158 14.48 -1.25 6.73
CA SER A 158 14.22 -0.46 5.53
C SER A 158 13.01 0.46 5.70
N ALA A 159 11.92 -0.06 6.29
CA ALA A 159 10.75 0.72 6.63
C ALA A 159 11.09 1.86 7.61
N ARG A 160 11.78 1.55 8.73
CA ARG A 160 12.17 2.56 9.74
C ARG A 160 13.00 3.71 9.15
N LYS A 161 13.97 3.39 8.28
CA LYS A 161 14.80 4.40 7.60
C LYS A 161 14.02 5.25 6.62
N SER A 162 12.93 4.72 6.10
CA SER A 162 12.14 5.37 5.07
C SER A 162 11.15 6.37 5.64
N LEU A 163 10.57 6.13 6.81
CA LEU A 163 9.48 6.93 7.42
C LEU A 163 9.85 8.42 7.60
N LYS A 164 8.93 9.31 7.25
CA LYS A 164 9.12 10.78 7.23
C LYS A 164 8.33 11.50 8.33
N THR A 165 7.11 11.06 8.62
CA THR A 165 6.21 11.62 9.63
C THR A 165 6.68 11.28 11.04
N GLY A 166 6.48 12.19 11.99
CA GLY A 166 6.85 11.95 13.39
C GLY A 166 6.03 10.82 13.99
N THR A 167 4.74 10.75 13.65
CA THR A 167 3.81 9.72 14.09
C THR A 167 4.20 8.35 13.55
N GLY A 168 4.46 8.22 12.24
CA GLY A 168 4.89 6.96 11.65
C GLY A 168 6.15 6.40 12.32
N GLN A 169 7.15 7.27 12.57
CA GLN A 169 8.38 6.90 13.27
C GLN A 169 8.12 6.39 14.69
N ARG A 170 7.30 7.08 15.48
CA ARG A 170 6.95 6.66 16.86
C ARG A 170 6.21 5.32 16.87
N ILE A 171 5.26 5.10 15.95
CA ILE A 171 4.54 3.82 15.86
C ILE A 171 5.53 2.70 15.52
N ALA A 172 6.41 2.89 14.54
CA ALA A 172 7.41 1.89 14.16
C ALA A 172 8.34 1.51 15.32
N GLU A 173 8.78 2.49 16.12
CA GLU A 173 9.62 2.23 17.29
C GLU A 173 8.94 1.45 18.41
N ALA A 174 7.63 1.65 18.59
CA ALA A 174 6.82 0.90 19.54
C ALA A 174 6.53 -0.51 19.02
N ALA A 175 6.14 -0.63 17.74
CA ALA A 175 5.75 -1.88 17.10
C ALA A 175 6.82 -2.96 17.19
N VAL A 176 8.10 -2.63 16.99
CA VAL A 176 9.18 -3.62 17.04
C VAL A 176 9.44 -4.21 18.43
N ARG A 177 8.88 -3.61 19.49
CA ARG A 177 9.00 -4.05 20.89
C ARG A 177 7.71 -4.65 21.44
N LEU A 178 6.58 -4.41 20.77
CA LEU A 178 5.27 -4.86 21.18
C LEU A 178 4.98 -6.24 20.56
N SER A 179 4.30 -7.12 21.30
CA SER A 179 3.73 -8.32 20.70
C SER A 179 2.60 -7.92 19.73
N PRO A 180 2.54 -8.49 18.50
CA PRO A 180 1.39 -8.31 17.62
C PRO A 180 0.04 -8.71 18.24
N LEU A 181 0.07 -9.55 19.28
CA LEU A 181 -1.12 -9.99 20.01
C LEU A 181 -1.40 -9.19 21.29
N ALA A 182 -0.68 -8.10 21.57
CA ALA A 182 -0.87 -7.29 22.78
C ALA A 182 -2.31 -6.76 22.95
N TRP A 183 -3.06 -6.61 21.86
CA TRP A 183 -4.49 -6.23 21.90
C TRP A 183 -5.41 -7.34 22.44
N ARG A 184 -4.91 -8.58 22.55
CA ARG A 184 -5.63 -9.74 23.09
C ARG A 184 -5.23 -10.10 24.51
N ASP A 185 -4.21 -9.46 25.07
CA ASP A 185 -3.70 -9.78 26.41
C ASP A 185 -4.88 -9.77 27.40
N ARG A 186 -5.17 -10.97 27.93
CA ARG A 186 -6.11 -11.21 29.03
C ARG A 186 -5.31 -11.36 30.32
#